data_AF-A0A0B8QFJ0-F1
#
_entry.id   AF-A0A0B8QFJ0-F1
#
_cell.length_a   1.000
_cell.length_b   1.000
_cell.length_c   1.000
_cell.angle_alpha   90.00
_cell.angle_beta   90.00
_cell.angle_gamma   90.00
#
_symmetry.space_group_name_H-M   'P 1'
#
loop_
_entity.id
_entity.type
_entity.pdbx_description
1 polymer ?
#
loop_
_entity_poly.entity_id
_entity_poly.type
_entity_poly.pdbx_seq_one_letter_code
_entity_poly.pdbx_strand_id
1 'polypeptide(L)' 'MREAHPLLYQQVDGRGFFTTQGNVVKQFRLFHYLRGREYKEHHDPVFVEKCDKVRELFILSCALLFVTLIAAFSV' A
#
# COMPACT_ATOMS: atom_id res chain seq x y z
N MET A 1 3.61 15.00 0.83
CA MET A 1 2.90 14.21 -0.19
C MET A 1 3.13 14.72 -1.61
N ARG A 2 2.75 15.97 -1.93
CA ARG A 2 2.81 16.51 -3.31
C ARG A 2 4.24 16.72 -3.84
N GLU A 3 5.19 17.01 -2.95
CA GLU A 3 6.51 17.52 -3.37
C GLU A 3 7.57 16.45 -3.65
N ALA A 4 7.43 15.22 -3.13
CA ALA A 4 8.41 14.16 -3.38
C ALA A 4 8.16 13.43 -4.72
N HIS A 5 6.90 13.11 -5.05
CA HIS A 5 6.52 12.48 -6.31
C HIS A 5 5.17 13.01 -6.81
N PRO A 6 5.13 14.22 -7.40
CA PRO A 6 3.88 14.83 -7.88
C PRO A 6 3.14 13.96 -8.89
N LEU A 7 3.88 13.24 -9.75
CA LEU A 7 3.30 12.32 -10.74
C LEU A 7 2.58 11.13 -10.11
N LEU A 8 3.13 10.55 -9.04
CA LEU A 8 2.49 9.44 -8.35
C LEU A 8 1.27 9.93 -7.58
N TYR A 9 1.41 11.03 -6.82
CA TYR A 9 0.31 11.64 -6.08
C TYR A 9 -0.89 11.99 -6.98
N GLN A 10 -0.63 12.48 -8.19
CA GLN A 10 -1.67 12.80 -9.16
C GLN A 10 -2.27 11.55 -9.83
N GLN A 11 -1.49 10.47 -9.97
CA GLN A 11 -1.96 9.19 -10.52
C GLN A 11 -2.83 8.40 -9.54
N VAL A 12 -2.58 8.46 -8.23
CA VAL A 12 -3.37 7.80 -7.18
C VAL A 12 -4.36 8.73 -6.48
N ASP A 13 -4.85 9.72 -7.22
CA ASP A 13 -5.97 10.56 -6.80
C ASP A 13 -5.74 11.38 -5.51
N GLY A 14 -4.49 11.72 -5.19
CA GLY A 14 -4.08 12.69 -4.17
C GLY A 14 -4.73 12.57 -2.79
N ARG A 15 -5.99 13.03 -2.67
CA ARG A 15 -6.88 12.83 -1.50
C ARG A 15 -7.28 11.36 -1.29
N GLY A 16 -7.32 10.56 -2.37
CA GLY A 16 -7.68 9.15 -2.37
C GLY A 16 -6.50 8.18 -2.29
N PHE A 17 -5.30 8.64 -1.91
CA PHE A 17 -4.09 7.82 -1.95
C PHE A 17 -4.21 6.46 -1.19
N PHE A 18 -5.05 6.40 -0.16
CA PHE A 18 -5.34 5.17 0.60
C PHE A 18 -6.79 4.67 0.45
N THR A 19 -7.56 5.19 -0.51
CA THR A 19 -8.95 4.76 -0.71
C THR A 19 -9.02 3.49 -1.55
N THR A 20 -9.88 2.55 -1.16
CA THR A 20 -10.13 1.29 -1.89
C THR A 20 -11.02 1.49 -3.12
N GLN A 21 -11.73 2.61 -3.24
CA GLN A 21 -12.67 2.91 -4.33
C GLN A 21 -11.99 3.44 -5.63
N GLY A 22 -10.75 3.02 -5.90
CA GLY A 22 -9.97 3.48 -7.06
C GLY A 22 -9.84 2.44 -8.18
N ASN A 23 -9.51 2.91 -9.38
CA ASN A 23 -9.14 2.06 -10.52
C ASN A 23 -8.04 1.05 -10.13
N VAL A 24 -8.24 -0.24 -10.41
CA VAL A 24 -7.33 -1.35 -10.04
C VAL A 24 -5.90 -1.16 -10.55
N VAL A 25 -5.72 -0.52 -11.71
CA VAL A 25 -4.39 -0.23 -12.28
C VAL A 25 -3.63 0.79 -11.41
N LYS A 26 -4.36 1.76 -10.82
CA LYS A 26 -3.78 2.75 -9.89
C LYS A 26 -3.38 2.07 -8.57
N GLN A 27 -4.19 1.13 -8.08
CA GLN A 27 -3.88 0.35 -6.88
C GLN A 27 -2.64 -0.53 -7.07
N PHE A 28 -2.47 -1.14 -8.24
CA PHE A 28 -1.29 -1.95 -8.54
C PHE A 28 0.00 -1.11 -8.56
N ARG A 29 -0.09 0.12 -9.09
CA ARG A 29 1.02 1.09 -9.06
C ARG A 29 1.37 1.53 -7.64
N LEU A 30 0.35 1.77 -6.80
CA LEU A 30 0.53 2.07 -5.38
C LEU A 30 1.22 0.92 -4.65
N PHE A 31 0.78 -0.31 -4.90
CA PHE A 31 1.39 -1.50 -4.34
C PHE A 31 2.86 -1.63 -4.74
N HIS A 32 3.18 -1.43 -6.01
CA HIS A 32 4.57 -1.45 -6.48
C HIS A 32 5.43 -0.41 -5.76
N TYR A 33 4.92 0.81 -5.59
CA TYR A 33 5.57 1.90 -4.87
C TYR A 33 5.80 1.56 -3.38
N LEU A 34 4.78 1.04 -2.69
CA LEU A 34 4.88 0.57 -1.30
C LEU A 34 5.86 -0.62 -1.16
N ARG A 35 5.91 -1.51 -2.16
CA ARG A 35 6.81 -2.67 -2.17
C ARG A 35 8.27 -2.24 -2.35
N GLY A 36 8.54 -1.28 -3.24
CA GLY A 36 9.87 -0.75 -3.54
C GLY A 36 10.48 0.11 -2.42
N ARG A 37 9.70 0.47 -1.39
CA ARG A 37 10.11 1.38 -0.31
C ARG A 37 10.60 2.75 -0.80
N GLU A 38 10.14 3.18 -1.97
CA GLU A 38 10.45 4.48 -2.57
C GLU A 38 9.88 5.66 -1.77
N TYR A 39 9.03 5.41 -0.76
CA TYR A 39 8.54 6.41 0.19
C TYR A 39 9.55 6.75 1.30
N LYS A 40 10.67 6.03 1.46
CA LYS A 40 11.61 6.26 2.56
C LYS A 40 12.41 7.55 2.45
N GLU A 41 12.60 8.06 1.23
CA GLU A 41 13.25 9.36 1.00
C GLU A 41 12.28 10.53 1.22
N HIS A 42 11.03 10.24 1.60
CA HIS A 42 10.05 11.27 1.85
C HIS A 42 10.34 11.98 3.17
N HIS A 43 10.47 13.31 3.11
CA HIS A 43 10.85 14.17 4.25
C HIS A 43 9.81 14.20 5.41
N ASP A 44 8.69 13.49 5.29
CA ASP A 44 7.60 13.47 6.25
C ASP A 44 7.58 12.13 6.99
N PRO A 45 8.04 12.08 8.25
CA PRO A 45 8.15 10.83 9.01
C PRO A 45 6.77 10.21 9.30
N VAL A 46 5.71 11.02 9.43
CA VAL A 46 4.34 10.53 9.66
C VAL A 46 3.82 9.79 8.42
N PHE A 47 4.24 10.21 7.23
CA PHE A 47 3.89 9.52 6.01
C PHE A 47 4.60 8.18 5.88
N VAL A 48 5.91 8.15 6.15
CA VAL A 48 6.71 6.92 6.13
C VAL A 48 6.11 5.88 7.07
N GLU A 49 5.75 6.28 8.29
CA GLU A 49 5.17 5.39 9.29
C GLU A 49 3.80 4.83 8.84
N LYS A 50 2.96 5.64 8.19
CA LYS A 50 1.68 5.16 7.63
C LYS A 50 1.88 4.14 6.51
N CYS A 51 2.84 4.39 5.62
CA CYS A 51 3.18 3.46 4.53
C CYS A 51 3.73 2.14 5.07
N ASP A 52 4.59 2.18 6.09
CA ASP A 52 5.10 0.97 6.76
C ASP A 52 3.97 0.18 7.42
N LYS A 53 3.06 0.84 8.16
CA LYS A 53 1.88 0.20 8.78
C LYS A 53 0.97 -0.46 7.75
N VAL A 54 0.66 0.22 6.65
CA VAL A 54 -0.19 -0.35 5.58
C VAL A 54 0.47 -1.57 4.95
N ARG A 55 1.78 -1.52 4.72
CA ARG A 55 2.55 -2.66 4.20
C ARG A 55 2.53 -3.85 5.16
N GLU A 56 2.71 -3.61 6.45
CA GLU A 56 2.67 -4.65 7.47
C GLU A 56 1.28 -5.28 7.60
N LEU A 57 0.23 -4.46 7.66
CA LEU A 57 -1.15 -4.94 7.65
C LEU A 57 -1.47 -5.79 6.42
N PHE A 58 -0.97 -5.40 5.25
CA PHE A 58 -1.17 -6.15 4.02
C PHE A 58 -0.51 -7.54 4.10
N ILE A 59 0.73 -7.61 4.56
CA ILE A 59 1.45 -8.88 4.75
C ILE A 59 0.72 -9.77 5.75
N LEU A 60 0.33 -9.23 6.91
CA LEU A 60 -0.41 -9.95 7.93
C LEU A 60 -1.76 -10.44 7.39
N SER A 61 -2.48 -9.62 6.63
CA SER A 61 -3.76 -10.01 6.02
C SER A 61 -3.57 -11.13 4.99
N CYS A 62 -2.56 -11.04 4.12
CA CYS A 62 -2.24 -12.12 3.19
C CYS A 62 -1.85 -13.42 3.91
N ALA A 63 -1.04 -13.33 4.97
CA ALA A 63 -0.65 -14.48 5.78
C ALA A 63 -1.86 -15.12 6.47
N LEU A 64 -2.72 -14.30 7.08
CA LEU A 64 -3.97 -14.77 7.69
C LEU A 64 -4.87 -15.46 6.65
N LEU A 65 -5.07 -14.85 5.49
CA LEU A 65 -5.83 -15.47 4.40
C LEU A 65 -5.23 -16.81 4.00
N PHE A 66 -3.92 -16.88 3.80
CA PHE A 66 -3.24 -18.12 3.42
C PHE A 66 -3.41 -19.23 4.49
N VAL A 67 -3.21 -18.89 5.76
CA VAL A 67 -3.41 -19.82 6.88
C VAL A 67 -4.86 -20.29 6.96
N THR A 68 -5.83 -19.38 6.81
CA THR A 68 -7.26 -19.75 6.84
C THR A 68 -7.65 -20.65 5.66
N LEU A 69 -7.09 -20.43 4.46
CA LEU A 69 -7.33 -21.30 3.32
C LEU A 69 -6.72 -22.69 3.54
N ILE A 70 -5.48 -22.77 4.05
CA ILE A 70 -4.88 -24.06 4.41
C ILE A 70 -5.75 -24.78 5.44
N ALA A 71 -6.18 -24.09 6.50
CA ALA A 71 -7.05 -24.68 7.51
C ALA A 71 -8.39 -25.17 6.92
N ALA A 72 -8.97 -24.43 5.98
CA ALA A 72 -10.23 -24.80 5.33
C ALA A 72 -10.10 -25.99 4.37
N PHE A 73 -8.97 -26.14 3.69
CA PHE A 73 -8.73 -27.22 2.72
C PHE A 73 -7.94 -28.42 3.28
N SER A 74 -7.41 -28.32 4.50
CA SER A 74 -6.77 -29.43 5.21
C SER A 74 -7.75 -30.29 6.04
N VAL A 75 -9.02 -29.87 6.08
CA VAL A 75 -10.17 -30.62 6.59
C VAL A 75 -10.81 -31.46 5.50
#